data_AF-A0A4J2GMR3-F1
#
_entry.id   AF-A0A4J2GMR3-F1
#
_cell.length_a   1.000
_cell.length_b   1.000
_cell.length_c   1.000
_cell.angle_alpha   90.00
_cell.angle_beta   90.00
_cell.angle_gamma   90.00
#
_symmetry.space_group_name_H-M   'P 1'
#
loop_
_entity.id
_entity.type
_entity.pdbx_description
1 polymer ?
#
loop_
_entity_poly.entity_id
_entity_poly.type
_entity_poly.pdbx_seq_one_letter_code
_entity_poly.pdbx_strand_id
1 'polypeptide(L)'
;MSRVRVQIMNQFERKSHEYKAIKRYWKLIQQDSRKLSDKRFYRPTFRMHLTNKEILDKILSYSEDLKHHYQIYQLLLFHFQNKDPEKFFGLIEDNLKQVHPIFQTVFKTFLKNKEKIVNALQLPYSNAKLEATNNLIKLIKRNAFGFRNFENFKKRIFIALNIKKERTKFVLSQA
;
A
#
# COMPACT_ATOMS: atom_id res chain seq x y z
N MET A 1 -6.48 -6.38 0.93
CA MET A 1 -6.17 -7.09 2.19
C MET A 1 -6.93 -6.59 3.42
N SER A 2 -6.85 -5.31 3.81
CA SER A 2 -7.42 -4.84 5.10
C SER A 2 -8.92 -5.11 5.28
N ARG A 3 -9.76 -4.79 4.28
CA ARG A 3 -11.22 -4.97 4.39
C ARG A 3 -11.62 -6.46 4.47
N VAL A 4 -11.04 -7.30 3.62
CA VAL A 4 -11.27 -8.76 3.63
C VAL A 4 -10.85 -9.37 4.98
N ARG A 5 -9.66 -9.01 5.49
CA ARG A 5 -9.24 -9.42 6.84
C ARG A 5 -10.24 -9.03 7.91
N VAL A 6 -10.81 -7.82 7.87
CA VAL A 6 -11.81 -7.37 8.85
C VAL A 6 -13.11 -8.17 8.73
N GLN A 7 -13.57 -8.47 7.52
CA GLN A 7 -14.76 -9.31 7.31
C GLN A 7 -14.55 -10.71 7.89
N ILE A 8 -13.42 -11.36 7.58
CA ILE A 8 -13.08 -12.69 8.11
C ILE A 8 -12.92 -12.63 9.64
N MET A 9 -12.21 -11.62 10.15
CA MET A 9 -12.05 -11.42 11.60
C MET A 9 -13.39 -11.33 12.32
N ASN A 10 -14.39 -10.65 11.73
CA ASN A 10 -15.71 -10.47 12.34
C ASN A 10 -16.61 -11.71 12.29
N GLN A 11 -16.20 -12.78 11.58
CA GLN A 11 -16.89 -14.08 11.62
C GLN A 11 -16.61 -14.82 12.94
N PHE A 12 -15.49 -14.52 13.60
CA PHE A 12 -15.13 -15.10 14.89
C PHE A 12 -15.77 -14.33 16.06
N GLU A 13 -16.05 -15.02 17.15
CA GLU A 13 -16.51 -14.38 18.38
C GLU A 13 -15.47 -13.38 18.90
N ARG A 14 -15.92 -12.20 19.36
CA ARG A 14 -15.02 -11.13 19.81
C ARG A 14 -14.06 -11.51 20.93
N LYS A 15 -14.43 -12.51 21.75
CA LYS A 15 -13.62 -13.00 22.87
C LYS A 15 -12.67 -14.13 22.46
N SER A 16 -12.84 -14.71 21.26
CA SER A 16 -12.07 -15.85 20.77
C SER A 16 -10.59 -15.50 20.60
N HIS A 17 -9.76 -16.54 20.56
CA HIS A 17 -8.32 -16.41 20.36
C HIS A 17 -8.01 -15.87 18.97
N GLU A 18 -8.68 -16.42 17.95
CA GLU A 18 -8.55 -16.11 16.53
C GLU A 18 -8.87 -14.64 16.26
N TYR A 19 -10.00 -14.14 16.77
CA TYR A 19 -10.37 -12.73 16.65
C TYR A 19 -9.27 -11.82 17.19
N LYS A 20 -8.79 -12.11 18.41
CA LYS A 20 -7.74 -11.32 19.07
C LYS A 20 -6.41 -11.38 18.32
N ALA A 21 -6.04 -12.55 17.79
CA ALA A 21 -4.81 -12.75 17.02
C ALA A 21 -4.85 -11.99 15.70
N ILE A 22 -5.90 -12.18 14.89
CA ILE A 22 -6.08 -11.49 13.60
C ILE A 22 -6.15 -9.97 13.81
N LYS A 23 -6.80 -9.52 14.89
CA LYS A 23 -6.88 -8.09 15.23
C LYS A 23 -5.53 -7.52 15.66
N ARG A 24 -4.77 -8.21 16.51
CA ARG A 24 -3.49 -7.71 17.05
C ARG A 24 -2.39 -7.65 16.00
N TYR A 25 -2.29 -8.69 15.18
CA TYR A 25 -1.18 -8.89 14.25
C TYR A 25 -1.52 -8.49 12.81
N TRP A 26 -2.55 -7.66 12.60
CA TRP A 26 -3.01 -7.23 11.27
C TRP A 26 -1.90 -6.63 10.39
N LYS A 27 -0.89 -5.98 10.99
CA LYS A 27 0.26 -5.42 10.27
C LYS A 27 1.12 -6.50 9.60
N LEU A 28 1.29 -7.66 10.25
CA LEU A 28 2.07 -8.78 9.69
C LEU A 28 1.42 -9.34 8.44
N ILE A 29 0.10 -9.37 8.38
CA ILE A 29 -0.67 -9.83 7.21
C ILE A 29 -0.45 -8.90 5.99
N GLN A 30 -0.13 -7.63 6.21
CA GLN A 30 0.11 -6.64 5.14
C GLN A 30 1.59 -6.43 4.84
N GLN A 31 2.47 -6.87 5.73
CA GLN A 31 3.91 -6.71 5.53
C GLN A 31 4.38 -7.61 4.38
N ASP A 32 5.39 -7.14 3.66
CA ASP A 32 6.09 -7.95 2.67
C ASP A 32 6.72 -9.16 3.37
N SER A 33 6.35 -10.36 2.93
CA SER A 33 6.82 -11.63 3.48
C SER A 33 8.35 -11.72 3.52
N ARG A 34 9.05 -11.12 2.55
CA ARG A 34 10.53 -11.12 2.47
C ARG A 34 11.20 -10.20 3.50
N LYS A 35 10.43 -9.32 4.13
CA LYS A 35 10.91 -8.37 5.15
C LYS A 35 10.50 -8.77 6.56
N LEU A 36 9.94 -9.97 6.75
CA LEU A 36 9.58 -10.46 8.08
C LEU A 36 10.86 -10.76 8.86
N SER A 37 10.87 -10.36 10.14
CA SER A 37 12.01 -10.62 11.02
C SER A 37 11.95 -12.04 11.58
N ASP A 38 13.11 -12.71 11.56
CA ASP A 38 13.32 -14.02 12.17
C ASP A 38 13.61 -13.97 13.67
N LYS A 39 13.61 -12.78 14.27
CA LYS A 39 13.81 -12.62 15.71
C LYS A 39 12.62 -13.20 16.48
N ARG A 40 12.91 -14.14 17.39
CA ARG A 40 11.93 -14.71 18.32
C ARG A 40 11.66 -13.78 19.49
N PHE A 41 10.39 -13.55 19.80
CA PHE A 41 9.97 -12.77 20.96
C PHE A 41 8.77 -13.43 21.64
N TYR A 42 8.66 -13.27 22.96
CA TYR A 42 7.49 -13.73 23.69
C TYR A 42 6.22 -13.03 23.18
N ARG A 43 5.19 -13.80 22.86
CA ARG A 43 3.91 -13.30 22.35
C ARG A 43 2.79 -13.65 23.33
N PRO A 44 2.27 -12.69 24.11
CA PRO A 44 1.23 -12.96 25.10
C PRO A 44 -0.05 -13.58 24.51
N THR A 45 -0.39 -13.26 23.26
CA THR A 45 -1.56 -13.86 22.58
C THR A 45 -1.39 -15.37 22.38
N PHE A 46 -0.17 -15.85 22.15
CA PHE A 46 0.11 -17.29 21.93
C PHE A 46 0.76 -17.97 23.14
N ARG A 47 1.14 -17.21 24.18
CA ARG A 47 1.83 -17.68 25.39
C ARG A 47 3.14 -18.44 25.10
N MET A 48 3.86 -18.04 24.06
CA MET A 48 5.13 -18.66 23.66
C MET A 48 6.00 -17.68 22.87
N HIS A 49 7.28 -18.01 22.71
CA HIS A 49 8.21 -17.26 21.85
C HIS A 49 8.02 -17.65 20.39
N LEU A 50 7.67 -16.67 19.55
CA LEU A 50 7.44 -16.87 18.13
C LEU A 50 8.16 -15.80 17.30
N THR A 51 8.58 -16.20 16.11
CA THR A 51 8.96 -15.32 15.01
C THR A 51 7.72 -14.70 14.37
N ASN A 52 7.91 -13.65 13.55
CA ASN A 52 6.79 -13.07 12.82
C ASN A 52 6.22 -14.01 11.76
N LYS A 53 7.04 -14.90 11.19
CA LYS A 53 6.62 -15.92 10.23
C LYS A 53 5.73 -16.97 10.88
N GLU A 54 6.13 -17.53 12.02
CA GLU A 54 5.31 -18.51 12.75
C GLU A 54 3.98 -17.92 13.22
N ILE A 55 3.95 -16.65 13.63
CA ILE A 55 2.70 -15.95 13.98
C ILE A 55 1.79 -15.85 12.76
N LEU A 56 2.35 -15.46 11.62
CA LEU A 56 1.61 -15.33 10.38
C LEU A 56 1.05 -16.68 9.94
N ASP A 57 1.86 -17.74 9.93
CA ASP A 57 1.43 -19.09 9.56
C ASP A 57 0.26 -19.57 10.44
N LYS A 58 0.33 -19.34 11.76
CA LYS A 58 -0.78 -19.61 12.69
C LYS A 58 -2.03 -18.79 12.34
N ILE A 59 -1.89 -17.50 12.06
CA ILE A 59 -3.03 -16.64 11.70
C ILE A 59 -3.69 -17.09 10.40
N LEU A 60 -2.89 -17.44 9.39
CA LEU A 60 -3.39 -17.92 8.11
C LEU A 60 -4.06 -19.29 8.24
N SER A 61 -3.67 -20.10 9.23
CA SER A 61 -4.32 -21.39 9.50
C SER A 61 -5.76 -21.26 10.01
N TYR A 62 -6.18 -20.10 10.52
CA TYR A 62 -7.54 -19.89 11.03
C TYR A 62 -8.61 -19.78 9.94
N SER A 63 -8.22 -19.47 8.70
CA SER A 63 -9.17 -19.28 7.60
C SER A 63 -8.48 -19.51 6.27
N GLU A 64 -8.95 -20.51 5.51
CA GLU A 64 -8.42 -20.78 4.18
C GLU A 64 -8.65 -19.60 3.23
N ASP A 65 -9.79 -18.91 3.37
CA ASP A 65 -10.06 -17.66 2.64
C ASP A 65 -8.99 -16.60 2.94
N LEU A 66 -8.62 -16.41 4.21
CA LEU A 66 -7.61 -15.42 4.58
C LEU A 66 -6.25 -15.78 3.97
N LYS A 67 -5.90 -17.06 3.99
CA LYS A 67 -4.67 -17.61 3.43
C LYS A 67 -4.60 -17.45 1.91
N HIS A 68 -5.66 -17.81 1.20
CA HIS A 68 -5.77 -17.65 -0.25
C HIS A 68 -5.57 -16.18 -0.66
N HIS A 69 -6.30 -15.25 -0.04
CA HIS A 69 -6.18 -13.83 -0.35
C HIS A 69 -4.82 -13.23 0.05
N TYR A 70 -4.22 -13.73 1.13
CA TYR A 70 -2.87 -13.33 1.52
C TYR A 70 -1.84 -13.73 0.46
N GLN A 71 -1.90 -14.97 -0.05
CA GLN A 71 -0.98 -15.48 -1.06
C GLN A 71 -1.04 -14.64 -2.34
N ILE A 72 -2.26 -14.39 -2.86
CA ILE A 72 -2.45 -13.55 -4.04
C ILE A 72 -1.89 -12.14 -3.80
N TYR A 73 -2.18 -11.54 -2.64
CA TYR A 73 -1.67 -10.22 -2.29
C TYR A 73 -0.13 -10.18 -2.27
N GLN A 74 0.53 -11.18 -1.70
CA GLN A 74 2.00 -11.24 -1.64
C GLN A 74 2.63 -11.44 -3.01
N LEU A 75 2.04 -12.28 -3.87
CA LEU A 75 2.51 -12.48 -5.24
C LEU A 75 2.36 -11.20 -6.08
N LEU A 76 1.23 -10.51 -5.95
CA LEU A 76 1.03 -9.20 -6.58
C LEU A 76 2.08 -8.19 -6.11
N LEU A 77 2.34 -8.14 -4.80
CA LEU A 77 3.36 -7.25 -4.24
C LEU A 77 4.76 -7.59 -4.78
N PHE A 78 5.07 -8.88 -4.92
CA PHE A 78 6.34 -9.36 -5.48
C PHE A 78 6.53 -8.91 -6.94
N HIS A 79 5.58 -9.20 -7.82
CA HIS A 79 5.67 -8.80 -9.23
C HIS A 79 5.70 -7.28 -9.41
N PHE A 80 4.92 -6.54 -8.59
CA PHE A 80 4.94 -5.08 -8.60
C PHE A 80 6.32 -4.51 -8.23
N GLN A 81 6.97 -5.05 -7.19
CA GLN A 81 8.29 -4.58 -6.77
C GLN A 81 9.39 -4.95 -7.77
N ASN A 82 9.26 -6.09 -8.44
CA ASN A 82 10.19 -6.50 -9.50
C ASN A 82 9.91 -5.81 -10.84
N LYS A 83 8.91 -4.91 -10.91
CA LYS A 83 8.53 -4.20 -12.13
C LYS A 83 8.22 -5.14 -13.30
N ASP A 84 7.56 -6.26 -13.00
CA ASP A 84 7.14 -7.27 -13.99
C ASP A 84 5.63 -7.11 -14.27
N PRO A 85 5.23 -6.23 -15.21
CA PRO A 85 3.82 -5.97 -15.48
C PRO A 85 3.09 -7.18 -16.06
N GLU A 86 3.76 -8.00 -16.85
CA GLU A 86 3.15 -9.17 -17.49
C GLU A 86 2.68 -10.17 -16.44
N LYS A 87 3.57 -10.58 -15.52
CA LYS A 87 3.19 -11.49 -14.44
C LYS A 87 2.22 -10.86 -13.45
N PHE A 88 2.34 -9.54 -13.21
CA PHE A 88 1.42 -8.83 -12.34
C PHE A 88 -0.02 -8.86 -12.87
N PHE A 89 -0.22 -8.55 -14.15
CA PHE A 89 -1.55 -8.55 -14.75
C PHE A 89 -2.06 -9.96 -15.08
N GLY A 90 -1.19 -10.89 -15.47
CA GLY A 90 -1.55 -12.30 -15.64
C GLY A 90 -2.17 -12.87 -14.36
N LEU A 91 -1.51 -12.65 -13.22
CA LEU A 91 -2.04 -13.07 -11.91
C LEU A 91 -3.42 -12.46 -11.59
N ILE A 92 -3.66 -11.20 -11.97
CA ILE A 92 -4.96 -10.54 -11.78
C ILE A 92 -6.04 -11.19 -12.64
N GLU A 93 -5.74 -11.45 -13.91
CA GLU A 93 -6.68 -12.00 -14.88
C GLU A 93 -7.06 -13.45 -14.49
N ASP A 94 -6.08 -14.27 -14.12
CA ASP A 94 -6.27 -15.67 -13.70
C ASP A 94 -7.17 -15.81 -12.47
N ASN A 95 -7.05 -14.87 -11.52
CA ASN A 95 -7.73 -14.95 -10.23
C ASN A 95 -9.05 -14.14 -10.18
N LEU A 96 -9.42 -13.42 -11.24
CA LEU A 96 -10.51 -12.45 -11.24
C LEU A 96 -11.87 -13.03 -10.79
N LYS A 97 -12.15 -14.30 -11.14
CA LYS A 97 -13.42 -14.97 -10.80
C LYS A 97 -13.39 -15.66 -9.44
N GLN A 98 -12.21 -15.97 -8.91
CA GLN A 98 -12.03 -16.79 -7.70
C GLN A 98 -11.86 -15.94 -6.44
N VAL A 99 -11.40 -14.69 -6.58
CA VAL A 99 -11.19 -13.80 -5.45
C VAL A 99 -12.49 -13.19 -4.93
N HIS A 100 -12.46 -12.81 -3.65
CA HIS A 100 -13.55 -12.11 -2.97
C HIS A 100 -13.95 -10.81 -3.71
N PRO A 101 -15.24 -10.42 -3.73
CA PRO A 101 -15.74 -9.26 -4.49
C PRO A 101 -14.97 -7.95 -4.27
N ILE A 102 -14.46 -7.72 -3.05
CA ILE A 102 -13.62 -6.56 -2.74
C ILE A 102 -12.34 -6.54 -3.60
N PHE A 103 -11.68 -7.68 -3.79
CA PHE A 103 -10.51 -7.79 -4.66
C PHE A 103 -10.92 -7.67 -6.12
N GLN A 104 -12.06 -8.23 -6.53
CA GLN A 104 -12.56 -8.10 -7.91
C GLN A 104 -12.70 -6.64 -8.34
N THR A 105 -13.25 -5.77 -7.49
CA THR A 105 -13.37 -4.33 -7.81
C THR A 105 -12.00 -3.67 -7.99
N VAL A 106 -11.03 -4.01 -7.14
CA VAL A 106 -9.66 -3.49 -7.25
C VAL A 106 -9.00 -3.99 -8.53
N PHE A 107 -9.14 -5.27 -8.84
CA PHE A 107 -8.60 -5.90 -10.04
C PHE A 107 -9.19 -5.30 -11.32
N LYS A 108 -10.52 -5.11 -11.39
CA LYS A 108 -11.18 -4.41 -12.50
C LYS A 108 -10.65 -2.99 -12.67
N THR A 109 -10.36 -2.30 -11.58
CA THR A 109 -9.79 -0.94 -11.62
C THR A 109 -8.35 -0.94 -12.15
N PHE A 110 -7.55 -1.94 -11.77
CA PHE A 110 -6.20 -2.11 -12.30
C PHE A 110 -6.23 -2.44 -13.79
N LEU A 111 -7.09 -3.37 -14.23
CA LEU A 111 -7.26 -3.71 -15.65
C LEU A 111 -7.72 -2.50 -16.47
N LYS A 112 -8.67 -1.71 -15.96
CA LYS A 112 -9.11 -0.47 -16.62
C LYS A 112 -7.98 0.55 -16.80
N ASN A 113 -6.98 0.55 -15.91
CA ASN A 113 -5.84 1.48 -15.96
C ASN A 113 -4.52 0.75 -16.31
N LYS A 114 -4.60 -0.40 -17.01
CA LYS A 114 -3.46 -1.27 -17.28
C LYS A 114 -2.28 -0.51 -17.87
N GLU A 115 -2.48 0.22 -18.96
CA GLU A 115 -1.45 1.01 -19.63
C GLU A 115 -0.74 2.00 -18.68
N LYS A 116 -1.50 2.72 -17.85
CA LYS A 116 -0.93 3.70 -16.90
C LYS A 116 -0.07 3.02 -15.85
N ILE A 117 -0.49 1.85 -15.37
CA ILE A 117 0.24 1.08 -14.36
C ILE A 117 1.50 0.47 -14.98
N VAL A 118 1.40 -0.08 -16.20
CA VAL A 118 2.57 -0.58 -16.95
C VAL A 118 3.60 0.52 -17.14
N ASN A 119 3.16 1.69 -17.61
CA ASN A 119 4.04 2.86 -17.77
C ASN A 119 4.67 3.28 -16.45
N ALA A 120 3.93 3.27 -15.34
CA ALA A 120 4.47 3.59 -14.02
C ALA A 120 5.50 2.56 -13.51
N LEU A 121 5.40 1.30 -13.92
CA LEU A 121 6.36 0.25 -13.55
C LEU A 121 7.64 0.32 -14.39
N GLN A 122 7.52 0.58 -15.69
CA GLN A 122 8.63 0.56 -16.64
C GLN A 122 9.41 1.88 -16.69
N LEU A 123 8.73 3.01 -16.62
CA LEU A 123 9.37 4.31 -16.74
C LEU A 123 10.12 4.70 -15.45
N PRO A 124 11.28 5.37 -15.54
CA PRO A 124 12.04 5.82 -14.38
C PRO A 124 11.43 7.06 -13.70
N TYR A 125 10.21 7.46 -14.06
CA TYR A 125 9.61 8.68 -13.55
C TYR A 125 9.32 8.60 -12.05
N SER A 126 9.96 9.47 -11.27
CA SER A 126 9.76 9.56 -9.83
C SER A 126 8.64 10.52 -9.48
N ASN A 127 7.72 10.06 -8.62
CA ASN A 127 6.68 10.91 -8.03
C ASN A 127 7.24 11.99 -7.08
N ALA A 128 8.54 11.98 -6.77
CA ALA A 128 9.17 12.91 -5.83
C ALA A 128 8.91 14.39 -6.18
N LYS A 129 8.99 14.76 -7.46
CA LYS A 129 8.76 16.16 -7.90
C LYS A 129 7.30 16.59 -7.71
N LEU A 130 6.38 15.68 -7.98
CA LEU A 130 4.95 15.92 -7.82
C LEU A 130 4.56 16.00 -6.34
N GLU A 131 5.07 15.08 -5.51
CA GLU A 131 4.86 15.09 -4.06
C GLU A 131 5.47 16.32 -3.39
N ALA A 132 6.67 16.75 -3.80
CA ALA A 132 7.29 17.97 -3.31
C ALA A 132 6.41 19.21 -3.59
N THR A 133 5.81 19.26 -4.78
CA THR A 133 4.87 20.32 -5.16
C THR A 133 3.58 20.25 -4.34
N ASN A 134 2.99 19.06 -4.18
CA ASN A 134 1.78 18.86 -3.37
C ASN A 134 2.00 19.26 -1.90
N ASN A 135 3.16 18.91 -1.33
CA ASN A 135 3.49 19.28 0.05
C ASN A 135 3.66 20.78 0.22
N LEU A 136 4.27 21.47 -0.76
CA LEU A 136 4.35 22.93 -0.77
C LEU A 136 2.95 23.56 -0.82
N ILE A 137 2.07 23.08 -1.70
CA ILE A 137 0.69 23.58 -1.80
C ILE A 137 -0.07 23.38 -0.48
N LYS A 138 0.06 22.19 0.14
CA LYS A 138 -0.53 21.90 1.45
C LYS A 138 0.01 22.84 2.53
N LEU A 139 1.31 23.12 2.53
CA LEU A 139 1.93 24.07 3.47
C LEU A 139 1.40 25.48 3.29
N ILE A 140 1.29 25.97 2.04
CA ILE A 140 0.74 27.29 1.73
C ILE A 140 -0.71 27.39 2.23
N LYS A 141 -1.53 26.38 1.96
CA LYS A 141 -2.92 26.33 2.43
C LYS A 141 -3.00 26.35 3.96
N ARG A 142 -2.15 25.58 4.65
CA ARG A 142 -2.10 25.51 6.11
C ARG A 142 -1.66 26.85 6.73
N ASN A 143 -0.62 27.48 6.20
CA ASN A 143 -0.07 28.73 6.74
C ASN A 143 -1.02 29.92 6.53
N ALA A 144 -1.83 29.91 5.47
CA ALA A 144 -2.81 30.95 5.22
C ALA A 144 -4.13 30.75 5.96
N PHE A 145 -4.30 29.64 6.70
CA PHE A 145 -5.58 29.22 7.29
C PHE A 145 -6.71 29.11 6.25
N GLY A 146 -6.35 28.72 5.02
CA GLY A 146 -7.26 28.68 3.87
C GLY A 146 -7.26 29.96 3.05
N PHE A 147 -7.91 29.90 1.88
CA PHE A 147 -8.06 31.02 0.97
C PHE A 147 -9.54 31.16 0.62
N ARG A 148 -10.09 32.38 0.76
CA ARG A 148 -11.47 32.68 0.33
C ARG A 148 -11.60 32.74 -1.19
N ASN A 149 -10.56 33.21 -1.88
CA ASN A 149 -10.53 33.35 -3.34
C ASN A 149 -9.50 32.37 -3.94
N PHE A 150 -9.97 31.52 -4.87
CA PHE A 150 -9.15 30.52 -5.54
C PHE A 150 -8.05 31.14 -6.41
N GLU A 151 -8.31 32.27 -7.08
CA GLU A 151 -7.29 32.95 -7.89
C GLU A 151 -6.14 33.47 -7.04
N ASN A 152 -6.43 33.96 -5.83
CA ASN A 152 -5.39 34.39 -4.89
C ASN A 152 -4.56 33.18 -4.40
N PHE A 153 -5.20 32.03 -4.19
CA PHE A 153 -4.50 30.79 -3.85
C PHE A 153 -3.57 30.35 -4.99
N LYS A 154 -4.08 30.32 -6.22
CA LYS A 154 -3.33 29.97 -7.43
C LYS A 154 -2.13 30.89 -7.63
N LYS A 155 -2.33 32.21 -7.54
CA LYS A 155 -1.24 33.21 -7.60
C LYS A 155 -0.18 32.96 -6.54
N ARG A 156 -0.58 32.68 -5.28
CA ARG A 156 0.37 32.39 -4.19
C ARG A 156 1.19 31.12 -4.44
N ILE A 157 0.58 30.07 -5.00
CA ILE A 157 1.28 28.85 -5.40
C ILE A 157 2.32 29.15 -6.47
N PHE A 158 1.95 29.88 -7.53
CA PHE A 158 2.89 30.22 -8.61
C PHE A 158 4.07 31.05 -8.10
N ILE A 159 3.82 32.06 -7.28
CA ILE A 159 4.89 32.87 -6.67
C ILE A 159 5.85 31.98 -5.86
N ALA A 160 5.32 31.09 -5.00
CA ALA A 160 6.15 30.20 -4.19
C ALA A 160 6.98 29.21 -5.03
N LEU A 161 6.40 28.68 -6.11
CA LEU A 161 7.10 27.80 -7.04
C LEU A 161 8.21 28.53 -7.81
N ASN A 162 7.96 29.76 -8.27
CA ASN A 162 8.94 30.59 -8.96
C ASN A 162 10.10 30.96 -8.03
N ILE A 163 9.83 31.41 -6.80
CA ILE A 163 10.87 31.70 -5.80
C ILE A 163 11.73 30.47 -5.53
N LYS A 164 11.12 29.29 -5.42
CA LYS A 164 11.87 28.04 -5.21
C LYS A 164 12.76 27.72 -6.40
N LYS A 165 12.25 27.92 -7.63
CA LYS A 165 12.99 27.72 -8.89
C LYS A 165 14.18 28.67 -8.99
N GLU A 166 14.02 29.95 -8.66
CA GLU A 166 15.10 30.95 -8.63
C GLU A 166 16.19 30.63 -7.60
N ARG A 167 15.81 30.09 -6.43
CA ARG A 167 16.76 29.70 -5.37
C ARG A 167 17.57 28.45 -5.70
N THR A 168 17.00 27.50 -6.44
CA THR A 168 17.77 26.38 -6.99
C THR A 168 18.55 26.84 -8.21
N LYS A 169 19.86 27.10 -8.07
CA LYS A 169 20.75 27.20 -9.24
C LYS A 169 20.54 25.97 -10.12
N PHE A 170 20.39 26.16 -11.43
CA PHE A 170 20.41 25.07 -12.41
C PHE A 170 21.78 24.39 -12.33
N VAL A 171 21.90 23.38 -11.47
CA VAL A 171 22.99 22.42 -11.59
C VAL A 171 22.56 21.50 -12.73
N LEU A 172 23.16 21.72 -13.90
CA LEU A 172 23.10 20.78 -15.00
C LEU A 172 23.50 19.42 -14.43
N SER A 173 22.56 18.47 -14.40
CA SER A 173 22.87 17.09 -14.10
C SER A 173 23.89 16.64 -15.14
N GLN A 174 25.13 16.37 -14.71
CA GLN A 174 26.08 15.66 -15.56
C GLN A 174 25.43 14.33 -15.94
N ALA A 175 25.42 14.07 -17.25
CA ALA A 175 24.98 12.82 -17.85
C ALA A 175 25.89 11.65 -17.45
#